data_AF-A0A368F864-F1
#
_entry.id   AF-A0A368F864-F1
#
_cell.length_a   1.000
_cell.length_b   1.000
_cell.length_c   1.000
_cell.angle_alpha   90.00
_cell.angle_beta   90.00
_cell.angle_gamma   90.00
#
_symmetry.space_group_name_H-M   'P 1'
#
loop_
_entity.id
_entity.type
_entity.pdbx_description
1 polymer ?
#
loop_
_entity_poly.entity_id
_entity_poly.type
_entity_poly.pdbx_seq_one_letter_code
_entity_poly.pdbx_strand_id
1 'polypeptide(L)'
;MVEVDIRKSIVFHRTRDHAVSLTSLCLISHHPFVSIFHDLLVLLKQIIDSCSYRAAQKTNIKDIVWSVLTGHWLDAIPPEAMREIKEIETWILMLLSSPVPVPGKTKVQLEVMPSDISPIFEFALPDHTRFSLVDFPLHLPFELLGVDTAVRVLAAIMLEFKASFSYI
;
A
#
# COMPACT_ATOMS: atom_id res chain seq x y z
N MET A 1 5.42 -12.70 6.61
CA MET A 1 6.34 -12.00 5.70
C MET A 1 5.56 -10.86 5.08
N VAL A 2 6.07 -9.63 5.21
CA VAL A 2 5.54 -8.44 4.54
C VAL A 2 6.59 -8.02 3.52
N GLU A 3 6.17 -7.60 2.33
CA GLU A 3 7.05 -7.12 1.26
C GLU A 3 6.43 -5.86 0.64
N VAL A 4 7.26 -4.90 0.24
CA VAL A 4 6.83 -3.66 -0.42
C VAL A 4 7.33 -3.69 -1.86
N ASP A 5 6.41 -3.56 -2.82
CA ASP A 5 6.71 -3.55 -4.25
C ASP A 5 6.30 -2.19 -4.87
N ILE A 6 7.16 -1.64 -5.72
CA ILE A 6 6.95 -0.37 -6.41
C ILE A 6 6.91 -0.65 -7.90
N ARG A 7 5.74 -0.50 -8.53
CA ARG A 7 5.56 -0.75 -9.96
C ARG A 7 5.25 0.53 -10.70
N LYS A 8 5.93 0.75 -11.82
CA LYS A 8 5.61 1.83 -12.75
C LYS A 8 4.99 1.24 -14.01
N SER A 9 3.82 1.73 -14.39
CA SER A 9 3.18 1.46 -15.67
C SER A 9 3.14 2.76 -16.47
N ILE A 10 3.87 2.80 -17.58
CA ILE A 10 3.87 3.98 -18.45
C ILE A 10 2.64 3.90 -19.34
N VAL A 11 1.76 4.89 -19.25
CA VAL A 11 0.59 5.01 -20.12
C VAL A 11 0.84 6.17 -21.08
N PHE A 12 1.12 5.83 -22.34
CA PHE A 12 1.23 6.84 -23.40
C PHE A 12 -0.17 7.27 -23.84
N HIS A 13 -0.63 8.43 -23.40
CA HIS A 13 -1.83 9.05 -23.95
C HIS A 13 -1.45 9.90 -25.17
N ARG A 14 -2.05 9.60 -26.32
CA ARG A 14 -1.74 10.23 -27.62
C ARG A 14 -2.40 11.60 -27.81
N THR A 15 -2.24 12.51 -26.85
CA THR A 15 -2.69 13.90 -26.99
C THR A 15 -1.80 14.82 -26.17
N ARG A 16 -0.82 15.44 -26.86
CA ARG A 16 0.28 16.31 -26.36
C ARG A 16 1.45 15.53 -25.74
N ASP A 17 2.68 15.90 -26.13
CA ASP A 17 3.99 15.29 -25.84
C ASP A 17 4.37 15.16 -24.34
N HIS A 18 3.51 14.62 -23.50
CA HIS A 18 3.76 14.40 -22.08
C HIS A 18 3.49 12.93 -21.78
N ALA A 19 4.56 12.16 -21.55
CA ALA A 19 4.44 10.79 -21.07
C ALA A 19 3.85 10.83 -19.65
N VAL A 20 2.62 10.34 -19.49
CA VAL A 20 2.02 10.16 -18.16
C VAL A 20 2.46 8.81 -17.63
N SER A 21 3.17 8.83 -16.52
CA SER A 21 3.51 7.61 -15.81
C SER A 21 2.48 7.34 -14.71
N LEU A 22 1.91 6.14 -14.70
CA LEU A 22 1.21 5.61 -13.55
C LEU A 22 2.22 4.88 -12.66
N THR A 23 2.25 5.22 -11.38
CA THR A 23 3.07 4.52 -10.38
C THR A 23 2.14 3.91 -9.35
N SER A 24 2.29 2.60 -9.12
CA SER A 24 1.55 1.82 -8.14
C SER A 24 2.49 1.41 -7.01
N LEU A 25 2.03 1.61 -5.77
CA LEU A 25 2.68 1.10 -4.57
C LEU A 25 1.87 -0.08 -4.05
N CYS A 26 2.55 -1.16 -3.73
CA CYS A 26 1.95 -2.41 -3.31
C CYS A 26 2.62 -2.88 -2.01
N LEU A 27 1.80 -3.36 -1.07
CA LEU A 27 2.26 -4.06 0.12
C LEU A 27 1.69 -5.47 0.09
N ILE A 28 2.57 -6.46 0.07
CA ILE A 28 2.23 -7.88 0.03
C ILE A 28 2.41 -8.41 1.44
N SER A 29 1.34 -8.97 2.01
CA SER A 29 1.37 -9.51 3.37
C SER A 29 0.45 -10.71 3.48
N HIS A 30 0.85 -11.67 4.32
CA HIS A 30 -0.02 -12.78 4.72
C HIS A 30 -1.05 -12.37 5.80
N HIS A 31 -0.94 -11.17 6.36
CA HIS A 31 -1.83 -10.70 7.42
C HIS A 31 -3.03 -9.94 6.84
N PRO A 32 -4.26 -10.13 7.35
CA PRO A 32 -5.47 -9.55 6.79
C PRO A 32 -5.71 -8.08 7.25
N PHE A 33 -4.68 -7.26 7.38
CA PHE A 33 -4.80 -5.87 7.87
C PHE A 33 -5.03 -4.85 6.75
N VAL A 34 -6.09 -5.05 5.95
CA VAL A 34 -6.31 -4.29 4.71
C VAL A 34 -6.32 -2.77 4.95
N SER A 35 -7.09 -2.27 5.92
CA SER A 35 -7.19 -0.82 6.16
C SER A 35 -5.88 -0.21 6.66
N ILE A 36 -5.19 -0.88 7.58
CA ILE A 36 -3.91 -0.38 8.12
C ILE A 36 -2.83 -0.36 7.02
N PHE A 37 -2.75 -1.42 6.20
CA PHE A 37 -1.80 -1.44 5.09
C PHE A 37 -2.12 -0.41 4.02
N HIS A 38 -3.40 -0.13 3.76
CA HIS A 38 -3.80 0.97 2.89
C HIS A 38 -3.30 2.30 3.43
N ASP A 39 -3.53 2.60 4.70
CA ASP A 39 -3.11 3.87 5.31
C ASP A 39 -1.58 4.01 5.33
N LEU A 40 -0.85 2.91 5.58
CA LEU A 40 0.60 2.88 5.46
C LEU A 40 1.10 3.14 4.04
N LEU A 41 0.43 2.61 3.01
CA LEU A 41 0.78 2.88 1.61
C LEU A 41 0.52 4.34 1.24
N VAL A 42 -0.57 4.93 1.73
CA VAL A 42 -0.85 6.36 1.54
C VAL A 42 0.23 7.22 2.22
N LEU A 43 0.64 6.86 3.43
CA LEU A 43 1.72 7.55 4.14
C LEU A 43 3.06 7.38 3.42
N LEU A 44 3.41 6.17 2.97
CA LEU A 44 4.62 5.91 2.18
C LEU A 44 4.66 6.79 0.93
N LYS A 45 3.54 6.92 0.22
CA LYS A 45 3.45 7.83 -0.93
C LYS A 45 3.78 9.27 -0.54
N GLN A 46 3.18 9.79 0.53
CA GLN A 46 3.43 11.15 1.01
C GLN A 46 4.89 11.38 1.41
N ILE A 47 5.53 10.37 2.01
CA ILE A 47 6.95 10.40 2.34
C ILE A 47 7.79 10.50 1.07
N ILE A 48 7.53 9.65 0.07
CA ILE A 48 8.26 9.66 -1.20
C ILE A 48 8.08 11.00 -1.92
N ASP A 49 6.86 11.53 -1.98
CA ASP A 49 6.57 12.82 -2.61
C ASP A 49 7.32 13.97 -1.92
N SER A 50 7.36 13.96 -0.58
CA SER A 50 8.10 14.96 0.21
C SER A 50 9.61 14.86 -0.02
N CYS A 51 10.16 13.64 -0.03
CA CYS A 51 11.56 13.36 -0.35
C CYS A 51 11.93 13.82 -1.77
N SER A 52 11.07 13.52 -2.75
CA SER A 52 11.23 13.94 -4.14
C SER A 52 11.26 15.46 -4.27
N TYR A 53 10.37 16.16 -3.56
CA TYR A 53 10.33 17.61 -3.52
C TYR A 53 11.62 18.22 -2.94
N ARG A 54 12.10 17.70 -1.80
CA ARG A 54 13.36 18.16 -1.17
C ARG A 54 14.58 17.92 -2.05
N ALA A 55 14.66 16.75 -2.69
CA ALA A 55 15.73 16.45 -3.63
C ALA A 55 15.71 17.41 -4.82
N ALA A 56 14.53 17.63 -5.41
CA ALA A 56 14.35 18.51 -6.55
C ALA A 56 14.74 19.97 -6.25
N GLN A 57 14.51 20.46 -5.03
CA GLN A 57 14.95 21.80 -4.63
C GLN A 57 16.48 21.96 -4.63
N LYS A 58 17.22 20.90 -4.33
CA LYS A 58 18.69 20.94 -4.25
C LYS A 58 19.37 20.61 -5.57
N THR A 59 18.80 19.69 -6.36
CA THR A 59 19.37 19.24 -7.63
C THR A 59 18.80 19.96 -8.85
N ASN A 60 17.65 20.65 -8.69
CA ASN A 60 16.84 21.21 -9.77
C ASN A 60 16.29 20.15 -10.76
N ILE A 61 16.27 18.88 -10.35
CA ILE A 61 15.78 17.75 -11.16
C ILE A 61 14.46 17.26 -10.58
N LYS A 62 13.38 17.42 -11.33
CA LYS A 62 12.05 16.96 -10.93
C LYS A 62 11.98 15.44 -10.91
N ASP A 63 11.22 14.91 -9.96
CA ASP A 63 10.91 13.48 -9.83
C ASP A 63 12.13 12.56 -9.79
N ILE A 64 13.28 13.07 -9.34
CA ILE A 64 14.52 12.30 -9.28
C ILE A 64 14.38 11.07 -8.36
N VAL A 65 13.75 11.23 -7.19
CA VAL A 65 13.53 10.13 -6.24
C VAL A 65 12.60 9.08 -6.84
N TRP A 66 11.48 9.51 -7.44
CA TRP A 66 10.57 8.60 -8.15
C TRP A 66 11.24 7.87 -9.31
N SER A 67 12.11 8.56 -10.06
CA SER A 67 12.85 7.98 -11.18
C SER A 67 13.84 6.92 -10.71
N VAL A 68 14.52 7.16 -9.59
CA VAL A 68 15.43 6.18 -8.99
C VAL A 68 14.66 4.97 -8.43
N LEU A 69 13.61 5.20 -7.63
CA LEU A 69 12.80 4.12 -7.04
C LEU A 69 12.14 3.23 -8.09
N THR A 70 11.77 3.80 -9.23
CA THR A 70 11.18 3.04 -10.33
C THR A 70 12.23 2.42 -11.27
N GLY A 71 13.52 2.56 -10.98
CA GLY A 71 14.61 1.98 -11.78
C GLY A 71 14.84 2.65 -13.14
N HIS A 72 14.32 3.87 -13.36
CA HIS A 72 14.45 4.61 -14.62
C HIS A 72 15.61 5.62 -14.62
N TRP A 73 16.38 5.69 -13.54
CA TRP A 73 17.56 6.55 -13.43
C TRP A 73 18.80 5.80 -13.95
N LEU A 74 19.42 6.33 -15.01
CA LEU A 74 20.55 5.69 -15.70
C LEU A 74 21.91 6.21 -15.25
N ASP A 75 21.95 7.42 -14.68
CA ASP A 75 23.19 8.09 -14.30
C ASP A 75 23.56 7.84 -12.82
N ALA A 76 24.71 8.38 -12.39
CA ALA A 76 25.06 8.39 -10.97
C ALA A 76 24.02 9.18 -10.17
N ILE A 77 23.54 8.61 -9.07
CA ILE A 77 22.54 9.25 -8.20
C ILE A 77 23.22 10.39 -7.43
N PRO A 78 22.73 11.64 -7.51
CA PRO A 78 23.27 12.75 -6.74
C PRO A 78 23.22 12.49 -5.23
N PRO A 79 24.21 12.96 -4.44
CA PRO A 79 24.27 12.70 -3.01
C PRO A 79 23.06 13.26 -2.24
N GLU A 80 22.45 14.33 -2.74
CA GLU A 80 21.22 14.90 -2.20
C GLU A 80 20.07 13.92 -2.34
N ALA A 81 19.85 13.37 -3.54
CA ALA A 81 18.79 12.39 -3.79
C ALA A 81 19.05 11.07 -3.05
N MET A 82 20.31 10.63 -2.98
CA MET A 82 20.71 9.43 -2.23
C MET A 82 20.36 9.53 -0.74
N ARG A 83 20.48 10.73 -0.14
CA ARG A 83 20.09 10.96 1.25
C ARG A 83 18.59 10.74 1.44
N GLU A 84 17.77 11.31 0.57
CA GLU A 84 16.32 11.17 0.66
C GLU A 84 15.89 9.69 0.42
N ILE A 85 16.56 8.98 -0.50
CA ILE A 85 16.30 7.54 -0.76
C ILE A 85 16.61 6.69 0.48
N LYS A 86 17.71 6.97 1.19
CA LYS A 86 18.06 6.25 2.43
C LYS A 86 17.03 6.45 3.53
N GLU A 87 16.42 7.62 3.62
CA GLU A 87 15.32 7.86 4.58
C GLU A 87 14.11 6.99 4.25
N ILE A 88 13.73 6.91 2.97
CA ILE A 88 12.63 6.04 2.51
C ILE A 88 12.94 4.57 2.79
N GLU A 89 14.16 4.12 2.46
CA GLU A 89 14.62 2.76 2.72
C GLU A 89 14.58 2.42 4.22
N THR A 90 15.08 3.32 5.07
CA THR A 90 15.06 3.15 6.52
C THR A 90 13.63 3.03 7.04
N TRP A 91 12.71 3.85 6.51
CA TRP A 91 11.30 3.80 6.88
C TRP A 91 10.65 2.46 6.47
N ILE A 92 10.91 1.99 5.25
CA ILE A 92 10.44 0.69 4.78
C ILE A 92 11.03 -0.43 5.64
N LEU A 93 12.33 -0.41 5.92
CA LEU A 93 13.00 -1.43 6.75
C LEU A 93 12.45 -1.46 8.18
N MET A 94 12.17 -0.30 8.76
CA MET A 94 11.51 -0.20 10.07
C MET A 94 10.13 -0.86 10.05
N LEU A 95 9.32 -0.60 9.01
CA LEU A 95 8.02 -1.24 8.85
C LEU A 95 8.16 -2.77 8.69
N LEU A 96 9.09 -3.24 7.86
CA LEU A 96 9.34 -4.65 7.60
C LEU A 96 9.93 -5.40 8.80
N SER A 97 10.70 -4.70 9.64
CA SER A 97 11.31 -5.24 10.86
C SER A 97 10.39 -5.14 12.08
N SER A 98 9.19 -4.56 11.93
CA SER A 98 8.24 -4.45 13.03
C SER A 98 7.79 -5.83 13.51
N PRO A 99 7.60 -6.00 14.84
CA PRO A 99 7.19 -7.28 15.39
C PRO A 99 5.79 -7.67 14.90
N VAL A 100 5.57 -8.96 14.66
CA VAL A 100 4.26 -9.48 14.23
C VAL A 100 3.40 -9.75 15.46
N PRO A 101 2.13 -9.29 15.50
CA PRO A 101 1.23 -9.62 16.60
C PRO A 101 0.91 -11.12 16.62
N VAL A 102 0.99 -11.72 17.80
CA VAL A 102 0.50 -13.06 18.10
C VAL A 102 -1.04 -13.02 18.29
N PRO A 103 -1.81 -13.82 17.53
CA PRO A 103 -3.27 -13.90 17.66
C PRO A 103 -3.74 -14.09 19.10
N GLY A 104 -4.69 -13.26 19.54
CA GLY A 104 -5.30 -13.34 20.87
C GLY A 104 -4.37 -13.06 22.06
N LYS A 105 -3.10 -12.70 21.84
CA LYS A 105 -2.10 -12.55 22.92
C LYS A 105 -1.41 -11.20 22.96
N THR A 106 -1.00 -10.68 21.81
CA THR A 106 -0.19 -9.45 21.77
C THR A 106 -0.77 -8.46 20.79
N LYS A 107 -0.74 -7.20 21.20
CA LYS A 107 -1.00 -6.03 20.37
C LYS A 107 0.33 -5.34 20.10
N VAL A 108 0.55 -4.96 18.84
CA VAL A 108 1.72 -4.20 18.41
C VAL A 108 1.27 -2.78 18.07
N GLN A 109 1.90 -1.81 18.71
CA GLN A 109 1.70 -0.39 18.42
C GLN A 109 2.93 0.10 17.66
N LEU A 110 2.71 0.50 16.41
CA LEU A 110 3.75 0.96 15.52
C LEU A 110 3.64 2.48 15.34
N GLU A 111 4.62 3.19 15.87
CA GLU A 111 4.80 4.62 15.65
C GLU A 111 5.78 4.79 14.48
N VAL A 112 5.26 5.18 13.31
CA VAL A 112 6.05 5.33 12.08
C VAL A 112 6.42 6.78 11.76
N MET A 113 5.73 7.73 12.39
CA MET A 113 5.91 9.18 12.30
C MET A 113 5.44 9.82 13.61
N PRO A 114 5.85 11.08 13.91
CA PRO A 114 5.33 11.83 15.05
C PRO A 114 3.79 11.88 15.04
N SER A 115 3.18 11.87 16.23
CA SER A 115 1.72 11.84 16.42
C SER A 115 0.98 13.02 15.78
N ASP A 116 1.68 14.11 15.50
CA ASP A 116 1.14 15.29 14.81
C ASP A 116 0.91 15.06 13.30
N ILE A 117 1.58 14.05 12.72
CA ILE A 117 1.58 13.78 11.28
C ILE A 117 0.75 12.52 10.97
N SER A 118 0.89 11.46 11.79
CA SER A 118 0.11 10.23 11.62
C SER A 118 -0.27 9.61 12.96
N PRO A 119 -1.44 8.95 13.04
CA PRO A 119 -1.79 8.17 14.23
C PRO A 119 -0.85 6.96 14.41
N ILE A 120 -0.83 6.43 15.63
CA ILE A 120 -0.16 5.16 15.92
C ILE A 120 -0.93 4.03 15.26
N PHE A 121 -0.24 3.18 14.50
CA PHE A 121 -0.85 2.02 13.85
C PHE A 121 -0.90 0.84 14.80
N GLU A 122 -2.09 0.29 14.99
CA GLU A 122 -2.34 -0.78 15.95
C GLU A 122 -2.60 -2.10 15.24
N PHE A 123 -1.69 -3.05 15.42
CA PHE A 123 -1.81 -4.40 14.88
C PHE A 123 -2.20 -5.38 15.98
N ALA A 124 -3.37 -5.97 15.86
CA ALA A 124 -3.84 -7.05 16.72
C ALA A 124 -4.58 -8.08 15.88
N LEU A 125 -4.22 -9.37 16.01
CA LEU A 125 -4.92 -10.44 15.33
C LEU A 125 -6.05 -11.00 16.21
N PRO A 126 -7.25 -11.19 15.65
CA PRO A 126 -8.35 -11.82 16.39
C PRO A 126 -7.97 -13.22 16.83
N ASP A 127 -8.53 -13.67 17.95
CA ASP A 127 -8.31 -15.03 18.44
C ASP A 127 -8.91 -16.07 17.46
N HIS A 128 -8.28 -17.24 17.38
CA HIS A 128 -8.64 -18.35 16.49
C HIS A 128 -10.04 -18.95 16.76
N THR A 129 -10.67 -18.58 17.87
CA THR A 129 -12.05 -18.96 18.22
C THR A 129 -13.11 -18.00 17.65
N ARG A 130 -12.70 -16.86 17.09
CA ARG A 130 -13.62 -15.87 16.51
C ARG A 130 -14.09 -16.33 15.13
N PHE A 131 -15.39 -16.17 14.85
CA PHE A 131 -15.95 -16.44 13.52
C PHE A 131 -15.32 -15.50 12.48
N SER A 132 -14.57 -16.07 11.53
CA SER A 132 -13.87 -15.35 10.45
C SER A 132 -14.81 -14.52 9.56
N LEU A 133 -16.09 -14.89 9.48
CA LEU A 133 -17.12 -14.18 8.72
C LEU A 133 -17.38 -12.75 9.25
N VAL A 134 -17.12 -12.50 10.54
CA VAL A 134 -17.30 -11.17 11.17
C VAL A 134 -16.19 -10.20 10.77
N ASP A 135 -15.02 -10.73 10.42
CA ASP A 135 -13.87 -9.94 9.97
C ASP A 135 -13.86 -9.72 8.45
N PHE A 136 -14.77 -10.38 7.72
CA PHE A 136 -14.95 -10.13 6.29
C PHE A 136 -15.82 -8.87 6.10
N PRO A 137 -15.47 -7.95 5.18
CA PRO A 137 -16.26 -6.75 4.93
C PRO A 137 -17.55 -7.11 4.19
N LEU A 138 -18.48 -7.80 4.86
CA LEU A 138 -19.73 -8.25 4.27
C LEU A 138 -20.60 -7.11 3.76
N HIS A 139 -20.38 -5.86 4.18
CA HIS A 139 -21.06 -4.71 3.59
C HIS A 139 -20.63 -4.46 2.13
N LEU A 140 -19.38 -4.75 1.79
CA LEU A 140 -18.78 -4.40 0.49
C LEU A 140 -19.41 -5.16 -0.69
N PRO A 141 -19.66 -6.48 -0.64
CA PRO A 141 -20.41 -7.16 -1.70
C PRO A 141 -21.80 -6.57 -1.95
N PHE A 142 -22.50 -6.13 -0.90
CA PHE A 142 -23.85 -5.57 -1.01
C PHE A 142 -23.81 -4.14 -1.54
N GLU A 143 -22.79 -3.36 -1.18
CA GLU A 143 -22.54 -2.03 -1.72
C GLU A 143 -22.18 -2.07 -3.21
N LEU A 144 -21.30 -2.99 -3.62
CA LEU A 144 -20.80 -3.07 -5.00
C LEU A 144 -21.77 -3.74 -5.98
N LEU A 145 -22.46 -4.82 -5.53
CA LEU A 145 -23.28 -5.65 -6.42
C LEU A 145 -24.80 -5.38 -6.27
N GLY A 146 -25.19 -4.67 -5.21
CA GLY A 146 -26.57 -4.58 -4.75
C GLY A 146 -27.03 -5.84 -4.00
N VAL A 147 -28.11 -5.70 -3.24
CA VAL A 147 -28.59 -6.75 -2.32
C VAL A 147 -28.91 -8.06 -3.03
N ASP A 148 -29.67 -8.01 -4.13
CA ASP A 148 -30.14 -9.21 -4.82
C ASP A 148 -28.99 -10.02 -5.43
N THR A 149 -28.08 -9.35 -6.16
CA THR A 149 -26.88 -9.97 -6.73
C THR A 149 -25.94 -10.50 -5.66
N ALA A 150 -25.73 -9.75 -4.57
CA ALA A 150 -24.86 -10.17 -3.46
C ALA A 150 -25.39 -11.44 -2.80
N VAL A 151 -26.70 -11.54 -2.53
CA VAL A 151 -27.32 -12.75 -1.97
C VAL A 151 -27.18 -13.93 -2.93
N ARG A 152 -27.36 -13.72 -4.24
CA ARG A 152 -27.19 -14.76 -5.27
C ARG A 152 -25.76 -15.28 -5.32
N VAL A 153 -24.78 -14.37 -5.22
CA VAL A 153 -23.36 -14.70 -5.15
C VAL A 153 -23.02 -15.46 -3.86
N LEU A 154 -23.52 -15.01 -2.71
CA LEU A 154 -23.35 -15.72 -1.44
C LEU A 154 -23.93 -17.13 -1.49
N ALA A 155 -25.14 -17.30 -2.04
CA ALA A 155 -25.75 -18.60 -2.24
C ALA A 155 -24.92 -19.48 -3.19
N ALA A 156 -24.39 -18.91 -4.28
CA ALA A 156 -23.51 -19.64 -5.19
C ALA A 156 -22.22 -20.09 -4.50
N ILE A 157 -21.62 -19.25 -3.65
CA ILE A 157 -20.45 -19.60 -2.83
C ILE A 157 -20.78 -20.72 -1.85
N MET A 158 -21.92 -20.65 -1.15
CA MET A 158 -22.36 -21.71 -0.22
C MET A 158 -22.61 -23.06 -0.91
N LEU A 159 -22.93 -23.04 -2.20
CA LEU A 159 -23.11 -24.23 -3.04
C LEU A 159 -21.82 -24.63 -3.78
N GLU A 160 -20.69 -23.99 -3.47
CA GLU A 160 -19.39 -24.22 -4.11
C GLU A 160 -19.40 -24.06 -5.65
N PHE A 161 -20.32 -23.23 -6.17
CA PHE A 161 -20.36 -22.92 -7.59
C PHE A 161 -19.16 -22.04 -8.00
N LYS A 162 -18.64 -22.29 -9.20
CA LYS A 162 -17.64 -21.44 -9.83
C LYS A 162 -18.27 -20.10 -10.21
N ALA A 163 -17.99 -19.06 -9.44
CA ALA A 163 -18.37 -17.69 -9.76
C ALA A 163 -17.28 -16.99 -10.59
N SER A 164 -17.69 -16.26 -11.63
CA SER A 164 -16.82 -15.35 -12.38
C SER A 164 -17.40 -13.94 -12.33
N PHE A 165 -16.63 -12.99 -11.80
CA PHE A 165 -17.01 -11.58 -11.79
C PHE A 165 -16.36 -10.89 -12.99
N SER A 166 -17.18 -10.26 -13.82
CA SER A 166 -16.72 -9.36 -14.88
C SER A 166 -17.38 -8.01 -14.65
N TYR A 167 -16.58 -7.01 -14.28
CA TYR A 167 -17.03 -5.62 -14.28
C TYR A 167 -17.13 -5.18 -15.75
N ILE A 168 -18.33 -4.77 -16.18
CA ILE A 168 -18.58 -4.14 -17.48
C ILE A 168 -18.08 -2.70 -17.42
#